data_AF-A0A8H5BDB9-F1
#
_entry.id   AF-A0A8H5BDB9-F1
#
_cell.length_a   1.000
_cell.length_b   1.000
_cell.length_c   1.000
_cell.angle_alpha   90.00
_cell.angle_beta   90.00
_cell.angle_gamma   90.00
#
_symmetry.space_group_name_H-M   'P 1'
#
loop_
_entity.id
_entity.type
_entity.pdbx_description
1 polymer ?
#
loop_
_entity_poly.entity_id
_entity_poly.type
_entity_poly.pdbx_seq_one_letter_code
_entity_poly.pdbx_strand_id
1 'polypeptide(L)'
;MSISFWRSTTMFEGNGPSYISAHSADVILSDIRPIKLKPEGLRAINVLLDEFLAKILSTSSSLVTDKLRASLLSLLPTSLGKEALLEAEVELRAYWERTDPKSVPEDDSQTFHLQWAFSLLRVKCEAYSTLNEGDEDPDAESRVNQMFDRADIQPPKSSLIDPAALYLTAILE
;
A
#
# COMPACT_ATOMS: atom_id res chain seq x y z
N MET A 1 0.57 -23.55 5.52
CA MET A 1 1.92 -23.04 5.22
C MET A 1 1.75 -21.58 4.82
N SER A 2 2.01 -20.55 5.60
CA SER A 2 2.55 -20.43 6.96
C SER A 2 2.04 -19.09 7.53
N ILE A 3 1.11 -19.10 8.49
CA ILE A 3 0.74 -17.92 9.30
C ILE A 3 1.92 -17.48 10.20
N SER A 4 2.96 -18.31 10.27
CA SER A 4 4.12 -18.16 11.14
C SER A 4 5.16 -17.16 10.66
N PHE A 5 5.11 -16.69 9.41
CA PHE A 5 6.15 -15.78 8.88
C PHE A 5 6.01 -14.35 9.43
N TRP A 6 4.79 -13.90 9.73
CA TRP A 6 4.51 -12.53 10.17
C TRP A 6 4.67 -12.27 11.67
N ARG A 7 4.80 -13.34 12.48
CA ARG A 7 4.96 -13.19 13.95
C ARG A 7 6.30 -12.59 14.38
N SER A 8 7.29 -12.50 13.49
CA SER A 8 8.60 -11.91 13.82
C SER A 8 8.72 -10.41 13.52
N THR A 9 7.69 -9.77 12.92
CA THR A 9 7.73 -8.34 12.57
C THR A 9 7.19 -7.43 13.69
N THR A 10 7.01 -7.93 14.91
CA THR A 10 6.61 -7.13 16.09
C THR A 10 7.78 -6.32 16.68
N MET A 11 8.55 -5.62 15.84
CA MET A 11 9.47 -4.55 16.28
C MET A 11 9.02 -3.17 15.79
N PHE A 12 7.72 -2.97 15.65
CA PHE A 12 7.11 -1.64 15.70
C PHE A 12 6.12 -1.63 16.87
N GLU A 13 6.62 -1.31 18.07
CA GLU A 13 5.78 -0.74 19.13
C GLU A 13 5.38 0.67 18.69
N GLY A 14 4.41 0.71 17.80
CA GLY A 14 3.78 1.89 17.23
C GLY A 14 2.40 1.43 16.74
N ASN A 15 1.45 2.34 16.64
CA ASN A 15 0.06 2.05 16.30
C ASN A 15 -0.07 1.04 15.12
N GLY A 16 -1.11 0.19 15.13
CA GLY A 16 -1.38 -0.75 14.03
C GLY A 16 -1.59 -0.05 12.68
N PRO A 17 -1.76 -0.79 11.57
CA PRO A 17 -1.99 -0.17 10.26
C PRO A 17 -3.19 0.78 10.32
N SER A 18 -3.10 1.90 9.61
CA SER A 18 -4.09 2.98 9.66
C SER A 18 -4.35 3.57 8.28
N TYR A 19 -4.96 2.77 7.40
CA TYR A 19 -5.42 3.23 6.09
C TYR A 19 -6.76 3.96 6.18
N ILE A 20 -7.65 3.51 7.07
CA ILE A 20 -8.99 4.07 7.27
C ILE A 20 -9.13 4.58 8.70
N SER A 21 -9.50 5.85 8.84
CA SER A 21 -9.80 6.49 10.11
C SER A 21 -11.19 6.10 10.63
N ALA A 22 -11.42 6.27 11.94
CA ALA A 22 -12.74 6.03 12.52
C ALA A 22 -13.80 7.01 11.97
N HIS A 23 -13.40 8.24 11.66
CA HIS A 23 -14.31 9.24 11.10
C HIS A 23 -14.73 8.87 9.67
N SER A 24 -13.77 8.56 8.80
CA SER A 24 -14.04 8.18 7.41
C SER A 24 -14.91 6.91 7.34
N ALA A 25 -14.65 5.93 8.20
CA ALA A 25 -15.50 4.74 8.31
C ALA A 25 -16.94 5.08 8.74
N ASP A 26 -17.12 5.98 9.71
CA ASP A 26 -18.44 6.43 10.14
C ASP A 26 -19.19 7.19 9.02
N VAL A 27 -18.49 8.04 8.25
CA VAL A 27 -19.06 8.77 7.11
C VAL A 27 -19.54 7.79 6.02
N ILE A 28 -18.67 6.86 5.58
CA ILE A 28 -19.01 5.86 4.56
C ILE A 28 -20.20 5.00 4.99
N LEU A 29 -20.19 4.55 6.25
CA LEU A 29 -21.28 3.72 6.75
C LEU A 29 -22.59 4.50 6.80
N SER A 30 -22.56 5.78 7.17
CA SER A 30 -23.77 6.62 7.30
C SER A 30 -24.56 6.75 5.99
N ASP A 31 -23.88 6.71 4.84
CA ASP A 31 -24.51 6.72 3.51
C ASP A 31 -25.27 5.43 3.18
N ILE A 32 -24.89 4.32 3.84
CA ILE A 32 -25.51 3.00 3.65
C ILE A 32 -26.58 2.77 4.73
N ARG A 33 -26.19 2.87 6.01
CA ARG A 33 -27.03 2.65 7.20
C ARG A 33 -26.45 3.41 8.40
N PRO A 34 -27.27 3.89 9.35
CA PRO A 34 -26.79 4.56 10.56
C PRO A 34 -26.23 3.54 11.58
N ILE A 35 -25.11 2.90 11.24
CA ILE A 35 -24.37 1.94 12.07
C ILE A 35 -22.94 2.44 12.26
N LYS A 36 -22.38 2.18 13.44
CA LYS A 36 -20.98 2.49 13.75
C LYS A 36 -20.17 1.21 13.83
N LEU A 37 -18.96 1.26 13.30
CA LEU A 37 -18.02 0.16 13.42
C LEU A 37 -17.42 0.17 14.82
N LYS A 38 -17.32 -1.01 15.45
CA LYS A 38 -16.57 -1.13 16.71
C LYS A 38 -15.08 -0.91 16.43
N PRO A 39 -14.29 -0.36 17.38
CA PRO A 39 -12.85 -0.15 17.20
C PRO A 39 -12.09 -1.40 16.74
N GLU A 40 -12.47 -2.58 17.25
CA GLU A 40 -11.88 -3.86 16.86
C GLU A 40 -12.22 -4.24 15.42
N GLY A 41 -13.41 -3.88 14.95
CA GLY A 41 -13.83 -4.06 13.56
C GLY A 41 -13.01 -3.18 12.62
N LEU A 42 -12.82 -1.91 12.97
CA LEU A 42 -11.99 -0.99 12.19
C LEU A 42 -10.54 -1.48 12.12
N ARG A 43 -10.00 -1.89 13.27
CA ARG A 43 -8.66 -2.48 13.34
C ARG A 43 -8.54 -3.72 12.45
N ALA A 44 -9.55 -4.58 12.44
CA ALA A 44 -9.55 -5.77 11.60
C ALA A 44 -9.54 -5.43 10.09
N ILE A 45 -10.26 -4.38 9.68
CA ILE A 45 -10.23 -3.89 8.29
C ILE A 45 -8.83 -3.36 7.94
N ASN A 46 -8.25 -2.51 8.77
CA ASN A 46 -6.91 -1.99 8.50
C ASN A 46 -5.83 -3.08 8.46
N VAL A 47 -5.93 -4.10 9.31
CA VAL A 47 -5.05 -5.29 9.24
C VAL A 47 -5.27 -6.09 7.97
N LEU A 48 -6.52 -6.26 7.53
CA LEU A 48 -6.83 -6.92 6.26
C LEU A 48 -6.20 -6.18 5.07
N LEU A 49 -6.26 -4.84 5.05
CA LEU A 49 -5.65 -4.01 4.01
C LEU A 49 -4.11 -4.13 4.01
N ASP A 50 -3.49 -4.13 5.19
CA ASP A 50 -2.04 -4.35 5.37
C ASP A 50 -1.60 -5.72 4.84
N GLU A 51 -2.36 -6.77 5.18
CA GLU A 51 -2.14 -8.13 4.67
C GLU A 51 -2.35 -8.21 3.15
N PHE A 52 -3.32 -7.49 2.61
CA PHE A 52 -3.59 -7.45 1.18
C PHE A 52 -2.46 -6.76 0.42
N LEU A 53 -1.96 -5.63 0.91
CA LEU A 53 -0.77 -4.95 0.38
C LEU A 53 0.44 -5.90 0.36
N ALA A 54 0.73 -6.55 1.49
CA ALA A 54 1.82 -7.53 1.58
C ALA A 54 1.64 -8.65 0.56
N LYS A 55 0.40 -9.12 0.36
CA LYS A 55 0.11 -10.20 -0.57
C LYS A 55 0.30 -9.78 -2.02
N ILE A 56 -0.14 -8.58 -2.41
CA ILE A 56 0.08 -8.02 -3.76
C ILE A 56 1.58 -7.94 -4.05
N LEU A 57 2.36 -7.36 -3.13
CA LEU A 57 3.81 -7.20 -3.29
C LEU A 57 4.56 -8.53 -3.35
N SER A 58 4.18 -9.48 -2.49
CA SER A 58 4.79 -10.83 -2.51
C SER A 58 4.53 -11.57 -3.81
N THR A 59 3.34 -11.35 -4.41
CA THR A 59 2.92 -12.01 -5.64
C THR A 59 3.49 -11.32 -6.87
N SER A 60 3.63 -9.99 -6.87
CA SER A 60 4.20 -9.24 -7.99
C SER A 60 5.73 -9.38 -8.07
N SER A 61 6.40 -9.47 -6.91
CA SER A 61 7.87 -9.43 -6.80
C SER A 61 8.49 -8.28 -7.61
N SER A 62 7.81 -7.13 -7.62
CA SER A 62 8.15 -5.94 -8.39
C SER A 62 7.25 -4.77 -8.01
N LEU A 63 7.77 -3.54 -8.15
CA LEU A 63 7.03 -2.29 -8.03
C LEU A 63 6.49 -1.76 -9.37
N VAL A 64 6.82 -2.41 -10.49
CA VAL A 64 6.28 -2.01 -11.80
C VAL A 64 4.77 -2.23 -11.82
N THR A 65 4.01 -1.20 -12.17
CA THR A 65 2.54 -1.19 -12.09
C THR A 65 1.88 -2.29 -12.93
N ASP A 66 2.46 -2.67 -14.07
CA ASP A 66 1.99 -3.82 -14.86
C ASP A 66 2.05 -5.15 -14.08
N LYS A 67 3.08 -5.34 -13.24
CA LYS A 67 3.22 -6.53 -12.38
C LYS A 67 2.32 -6.45 -11.16
N LEU A 68 2.09 -5.26 -10.60
CA LEU A 68 1.10 -5.03 -9.55
C LEU A 68 -0.32 -5.31 -10.05
N ARG A 69 -0.67 -4.85 -11.26
CA ARG A 69 -1.92 -5.16 -11.96
C ARG A 69 -2.14 -6.67 -12.08
N ALA A 70 -1.16 -7.38 -12.62
CA ALA A 70 -1.24 -8.83 -12.80
C ALA A 70 -1.41 -9.56 -11.46
N SER A 71 -0.70 -9.10 -10.43
CA SER A 71 -0.81 -9.59 -9.06
C SER A 71 -2.22 -9.39 -8.49
N LEU A 72 -2.77 -8.17 -8.55
CA LEU A 72 -4.13 -7.86 -8.11
C LEU A 72 -5.16 -8.78 -8.78
N LEU A 73 -5.13 -8.89 -10.12
CA LEU A 73 -6.08 -9.71 -10.86
C LEU A 73 -5.96 -11.21 -10.55
N SER A 74 -4.79 -11.67 -10.14
CA SER A 74 -4.61 -13.06 -9.68
C SER A 74 -5.17 -13.30 -8.28
N LEU A 75 -5.10 -12.30 -7.39
CA LEU A 75 -5.54 -12.39 -6.00
C LEU A 75 -7.04 -12.12 -5.83
N LEU A 76 -7.57 -11.19 -6.63
CA LEU A 76 -8.97 -10.75 -6.57
C LEU A 76 -9.58 -10.72 -8.00
N PRO A 77 -9.83 -11.88 -8.63
CA PRO A 77 -10.34 -11.97 -10.01
C PRO A 77 -11.83 -11.61 -10.16
N THR A 78 -12.43 -10.98 -9.14
CA THR A 78 -13.86 -10.64 -9.06
C THR A 78 -14.14 -9.28 -9.70
N SER A 79 -15.42 -8.85 -9.73
CA SER A 79 -15.77 -7.49 -10.15
C SER A 79 -15.12 -6.43 -9.26
N LEU A 80 -15.06 -6.67 -7.95
CA LEU A 80 -14.40 -5.78 -6.99
C LEU A 80 -12.94 -5.50 -7.36
N GLY A 81 -12.15 -6.53 -7.67
CA GLY A 81 -10.76 -6.34 -8.07
C GLY A 81 -10.59 -5.64 -9.42
N LYS A 82 -11.56 -5.77 -10.33
CA LYS A 82 -11.57 -5.03 -11.61
C LYS A 82 -11.95 -3.56 -11.42
N GLU A 83 -12.88 -3.27 -10.52
CA GLU A 83 -13.28 -1.90 -10.18
C GLU A 83 -12.14 -1.17 -9.47
N ALA A 84 -11.51 -1.79 -8.47
CA ALA A 84 -10.31 -1.25 -7.81
C ALA A 84 -9.17 -1.02 -8.81
N LEU A 85 -8.99 -1.94 -9.77
CA LEU A 85 -8.01 -1.76 -10.84
C LEU A 85 -8.32 -0.54 -11.70
N LEU A 86 -9.59 -0.32 -12.08
CA LEU A 86 -9.96 0.84 -12.90
C LEU A 86 -9.64 2.15 -12.19
N GLU A 87 -9.92 2.26 -10.89
CA GLU A 87 -9.57 3.43 -10.10
C GLU A 87 -8.06 3.66 -10.07
N ALA A 88 -7.28 2.60 -9.85
CA ALA A 88 -5.83 2.67 -9.85
C ALA A 88 -5.24 3.10 -11.21
N GLU A 89 -5.82 2.65 -12.33
CA GLU A 89 -5.41 3.12 -13.67
C GLU A 89 -5.74 4.59 -13.90
N VAL A 90 -6.87 5.08 -13.36
CA VAL A 90 -7.25 6.50 -13.43
C VAL A 90 -6.25 7.36 -12.66
N GLU A 91 -5.93 6.98 -11.41
CA GLU A 91 -4.99 7.75 -10.59
C GLU A 91 -3.58 7.72 -11.18
N LEU A 92 -3.13 6.56 -11.70
CA LEU A 92 -1.82 6.45 -12.36
C LEU A 92 -1.75 7.32 -13.61
N ARG A 93 -2.82 7.39 -14.40
CA ARG A 93 -2.88 8.28 -15.56
C ARG A 93 -2.78 9.74 -15.15
N ALA A 94 -3.54 10.14 -14.14
CA ALA A 94 -3.51 11.50 -13.60
C ALA A 94 -2.12 11.86 -13.07
N TYR A 95 -1.41 10.92 -12.44
CA TYR A 95 -0.01 11.09 -12.03
C TYR A 95 0.92 11.36 -13.22
N TRP A 96 0.83 10.60 -14.31
CA TRP A 96 1.67 10.81 -15.50
C TRP A 96 1.32 12.06 -16.30
N GLU A 97 0.10 12.58 -16.18
CA GLU A 97 -0.26 13.88 -16.75
C GLU A 97 0.40 15.04 -15.99
N ARG A 98 0.61 14.87 -14.67
CA ARG A 98 1.30 15.83 -13.81
C ARG A 98 2.83 15.68 -13.86
N THR A 99 3.31 14.46 -14.09
CA THR A 99 4.73 14.08 -14.03
C THR A 99 5.19 13.68 -15.42
N ASP A 100 6.07 14.48 -16.02
CA ASP A 100 6.59 14.25 -17.38
C ASP A 100 7.05 12.78 -17.56
N PRO A 101 6.40 11.97 -18.42
CA PRO A 101 6.63 10.54 -18.55
C PRO A 101 7.93 10.27 -19.33
N LYS A 102 9.06 10.75 -18.81
CA LYS A 102 10.35 10.69 -19.51
C LYS A 102 11.11 9.39 -19.29
N SER A 103 10.71 8.57 -18.33
CA SER A 103 11.35 7.27 -18.08
C SER A 103 10.31 6.15 -18.08
N VAL A 104 10.45 5.22 -19.02
CA VAL A 104 9.80 3.92 -18.93
C VAL A 104 10.26 3.27 -17.62
N PRO A 105 9.34 2.78 -16.76
CA PRO A 105 9.71 2.07 -15.55
C PRO A 105 10.65 0.91 -15.89
N GLU A 106 11.84 0.90 -15.31
CA GLU A 106 12.76 -0.22 -15.46
C GLU A 106 12.27 -1.42 -14.64
N ASP A 107 12.49 -2.63 -15.15
CA ASP A 107 12.18 -3.85 -14.42
C ASP A 107 13.07 -3.99 -13.18
N ASP A 108 12.46 -4.02 -12.00
CA ASP A 108 13.12 -4.14 -10.69
C ASP A 108 13.12 -5.56 -10.13
N SER A 109 12.62 -6.58 -10.85
CA SER A 109 12.47 -7.93 -10.29
C SER A 109 13.79 -8.57 -9.80
N GLN A 110 14.94 -8.13 -10.28
CA GLN A 110 16.26 -8.61 -9.79
C GLN A 110 16.73 -7.90 -8.51
N THR A 111 16.22 -6.69 -8.25
CA THR A 111 16.59 -5.84 -7.11
C THR A 111 15.48 -5.72 -6.08
N PHE A 112 14.31 -6.33 -6.34
CA PHE A 112 13.13 -6.22 -5.50
C PHE A 112 13.37 -6.86 -4.13
N HIS A 113 13.19 -6.06 -3.08
CA HIS A 113 13.32 -6.52 -1.70
C HIS A 113 11.98 -6.39 -0.98
N LEU A 114 11.25 -7.50 -0.84
CA LEU A 114 9.87 -7.52 -0.33
C LEU A 114 9.71 -6.79 1.00
N GLN A 115 10.59 -7.04 1.97
CA GLN A 115 10.45 -6.44 3.30
C GLN A 115 10.62 -4.92 3.27
N TRP A 116 11.48 -4.41 2.37
CA TRP A 116 11.66 -2.96 2.21
C TRP A 116 10.49 -2.36 1.46
N ALA A 117 10.15 -2.92 0.31
CA ALA A 117 9.00 -2.50 -0.49
C ALA A 117 7.73 -2.43 0.36
N PHE A 118 7.45 -3.46 1.17
CA PHE A 118 6.32 -3.47 2.08
C PHE A 118 6.40 -2.38 3.14
N SER A 119 7.53 -2.25 3.84
CA SER A 119 7.69 -1.23 4.90
C SER A 119 7.52 0.19 4.35
N LEU A 120 8.08 0.46 3.17
CA LEU A 120 8.03 1.78 2.53
C LEU A 120 6.66 2.08 1.95
N LEU A 121 6.06 1.13 1.22
CA LEU A 121 4.74 1.34 0.63
C LEU A 121 3.63 1.38 1.65
N ARG A 122 3.74 0.69 2.79
CA ARG A 122 2.79 0.87 3.89
C ARG A 122 2.74 2.32 4.36
N VAL A 123 3.90 2.90 4.66
CA VAL A 123 4.00 4.31 5.09
C VAL A 123 3.40 5.24 4.03
N LYS A 124 3.76 5.03 2.76
CA LYS A 124 3.25 5.88 1.68
C LYS A 124 1.74 5.72 1.44
N CYS A 125 1.22 4.50 1.49
CA CYS A 125 -0.22 4.26 1.35
C CYS A 125 -1.03 4.84 2.52
N GLU A 126 -0.51 4.77 3.75
CA GLU A 126 -1.15 5.43 4.90
C GLU A 126 -1.13 6.96 4.73
N ALA A 127 -0.04 7.54 4.22
CA ALA A 127 0.09 8.98 3.99
C ALA A 127 -0.76 9.48 2.80
N TYR A 128 -0.91 8.66 1.76
CA TYR A 128 -1.67 9.02 0.55
C TYR A 128 -3.16 8.72 0.68
N SER A 129 -3.57 7.91 1.65
CA SER A 129 -4.98 7.54 1.77
C SER A 129 -5.84 8.74 2.14
N THR A 130 -6.83 9.01 1.31
CA THR A 130 -7.90 9.99 1.53
C THR A 130 -8.85 9.59 2.66
N LEU A 131 -8.81 8.32 3.08
CA LEU A 131 -9.59 7.77 4.18
C LEU A 131 -8.82 7.79 5.51
N ASN A 132 -7.54 8.16 5.51
CA ASN A 132 -6.75 8.38 6.72
C ASN A 132 -6.76 9.85 7.10
N GLU A 133 -7.15 10.15 8.34
CA GLU A 133 -7.14 11.51 8.90
C GLU A 133 -6.03 11.70 9.94
N GLY A 134 -5.15 10.71 10.09
CA GLY A 134 -3.97 10.83 10.93
C GLY A 134 -2.96 11.81 10.34
N ASP A 135 -2.24 12.52 11.21
CA ASP A 135 -1.14 13.38 10.78
C ASP A 135 -0.04 12.54 10.12
N GLU A 136 0.43 12.98 8.95
CA GLU A 136 1.59 12.38 8.29
C GLU A 136 2.83 12.56 9.18
N ASP A 137 3.56 11.48 9.41
CA ASP A 137 4.86 11.53 10.07
C ASP A 137 5.94 11.79 9.01
N PRO A 138 6.52 13.01 8.95
CA PRO A 138 7.46 13.39 7.89
C PRO A 138 8.77 12.59 7.93
N ASP A 139 9.07 11.94 9.06
CA ASP A 139 10.29 11.16 9.25
C ASP A 139 10.07 9.66 8.98
N ALA A 140 8.83 9.20 8.73
CA ALA A 140 8.53 7.77 8.61
C ALA A 140 9.28 7.09 7.46
N GLU A 141 9.29 7.68 6.26
CA GLU A 141 10.03 7.17 5.12
C GLU A 141 11.54 7.14 5.40
N SER A 142 12.08 8.19 6.01
CA SER A 142 13.50 8.28 6.39
C SER A 142 13.90 7.17 7.35
N ARG A 143 13.07 6.86 8.35
CA ARG A 143 13.33 5.76 9.30
C ARG A 143 13.34 4.40 8.62
N VAL A 144 12.44 4.16 7.67
CA VAL A 144 12.43 2.92 6.88
C VAL A 144 13.73 2.80 6.09
N ASN A 145 14.13 3.84 5.35
CA ASN A 145 15.35 3.80 4.54
C ASN A 145 16.61 3.60 5.40
N GLN A 146 16.73 4.31 6.53
CA GLN A 146 17.83 4.12 7.48
C GLN A 146 17.94 2.70 8.05
N MET A 147 16.82 1.99 8.19
CA MET A 147 16.82 0.59 8.66
C MET A 147 17.46 -0.34 7.62
N PHE A 148 17.22 -0.11 6.33
CA PHE A 148 17.75 -0.94 5.25
C PHE A 148 19.14 -0.53 4.77
N ASP A 149 19.53 0.74 4.95
CA ASP A 149 20.91 1.19 4.72
C ASP A 149 21.91 0.43 5.60
N ARG A 150 21.52 0.13 6.86
CA ARG A 150 22.33 -0.68 7.79
C ARG A 150 22.52 -2.13 7.33
N ALA A 151 21.68 -2.61 6.42
CA ALA A 151 21.71 -3.96 5.88
C ALA A 151 22.41 -4.05 4.51
N ASP A 152 23.00 -2.94 4.01
CA ASP A 152 23.64 -2.84 2.69
C ASP A 152 22.71 -3.24 1.51
N ILE A 153 21.41 -3.03 1.69
CA ILE A 153 20.42 -3.24 0.64
C ILE A 153 20.28 -1.92 -0.12
N GLN A 154 20.22 -1.97 -1.44
CA GLN A 154 20.05 -0.76 -2.27
C GLN A 154 18.57 -0.31 -2.33
N PRO A 155 18.30 1.00 -2.19
CA PRO A 155 16.93 1.51 -2.20
C PRO A 155 16.27 1.31 -3.55
N PRO A 156 14.96 0.98 -3.58
CA PRO A 156 14.19 1.07 -4.80
C PRO A 156 14.26 2.48 -5.39
N LYS A 157 14.25 2.58 -6.72
CA LYS A 157 14.26 3.87 -7.40
C LYS A 157 12.97 4.62 -7.10
N SER A 158 13.07 5.92 -6.76
CA SER A 158 11.89 6.78 -6.53
C SER A 158 10.91 6.78 -7.69
N SER A 159 11.43 6.69 -8.92
CA SER A 159 10.65 6.57 -10.16
C SER A 159 9.72 5.35 -10.23
N LEU A 160 9.95 4.34 -9.39
CA LEU A 160 9.07 3.17 -9.23
C LEU A 160 8.16 3.31 -8.01
N ILE A 161 8.68 3.90 -6.92
CA ILE A 161 8.00 3.98 -5.64
C ILE A 161 6.77 4.90 -5.71
N ASP A 162 6.92 6.12 -6.25
CA ASP A 162 5.82 7.09 -6.27
C ASP A 162 4.61 6.60 -7.09
N PRO A 163 4.76 6.11 -8.33
CA PRO A 163 3.63 5.56 -9.07
C PRO A 163 3.08 4.27 -8.42
N ALA A 164 3.92 3.41 -7.84
CA ALA A 164 3.45 2.20 -7.15
C ALA A 164 2.63 2.53 -5.89
N ALA A 165 3.08 3.51 -5.10
CA ALA A 165 2.41 3.96 -3.90
C ALA A 165 1.02 4.54 -4.21
N LEU A 166 0.92 5.44 -5.20
CA LEU A 166 -0.36 5.98 -5.65
C LEU A 166 -1.29 4.87 -6.17
N TYR A 167 -0.76 4.00 -7.03
CA TYR A 167 -1.51 2.89 -7.60
C TYR A 167 -2.05 1.93 -6.54
N LEU A 168 -1.23 1.57 -5.55
CA LEU A 168 -1.64 0.68 -4.47
C LEU A 168 -2.58 1.36 -3.47
N THR A 169 -2.44 2.67 -3.25
CA THR A 169 -3.38 3.43 -2.41
C THR A 169 -4.78 3.37 -3.02
N ALA A 170 -4.90 3.66 -4.32
CA ALA A 170 -6.17 3.57 -5.04
C ALA A 170 -6.77 2.15 -5.07
N ILE A 171 -5.95 1.09 -4.92
CA ILE A 171 -6.43 -0.30 -4.79
C ILE A 171 -6.97 -0.60 -3.39
N LEU A 172 -6.43 0.05 -2.36
CA LEU A 172 -6.76 -0.22 -0.95
C LEU A 172 -7.99 0.56 -0.46
N GLU A 173 -8.36 1.64 -1.16
CA GLU A 173 -9.57 2.46 -0.91
C GLU A 173 -10.83 1.86 -1.55
#